data_AF-A0A4R5B647-F1
#
_entry.id   AF-A0A4R5B647-F1
#
_cell.length_a   1.000
_cell.length_b   1.000
_cell.length_c   1.000
_cell.angle_alpha   90.00
_cell.angle_beta   90.00
_cell.angle_gamma   90.00
#
_symmetry.space_group_name_H-M   'P 1'
#
loop_
_entity.id
_entity.type
_entity.pdbx_description
1 polymer ?
#
loop_
_entity_poly.entity_id
_entity_poly.type
_entity_poly.pdbx_seq_one_letter_code
_entity_poly.pdbx_strand_id
1 'polypeptide(L)'
;MFILLNTYSAPLERIDELIPEHRAWVKGHFAAGRFLFGGRRIPRTGGFVVAAGDDVDEMDRLLAEDPLVRHQVVEWTPIHVEAQFTNSDELRRLLTRHGAPTETVTAPEPPAEYPAADASPTTVHFVDQAITIEAGITLAELADRFGLPWEESSLEVDRRVVPREEWSAQRVPVGAQVTVVKLAPGG
;
A
#
# COMPACT_ATOMS: atom_id res chain seq x y z
N MET A 1 -19.84 -5.06 -2.95
CA MET A 1 -18.96 -4.09 -3.66
C MET A 1 -18.11 -4.83 -4.69
N PHE A 2 -17.48 -4.15 -5.65
CA PHE A 2 -16.75 -4.85 -6.70
C PHE A 2 -15.30 -4.39 -6.86
N ILE A 3 -14.41 -5.35 -7.10
CA ILE A 3 -13.12 -5.13 -7.77
C ILE A 3 -13.34 -5.48 -9.24
N LEU A 4 -13.19 -4.48 -10.09
CA LEU A 4 -13.34 -4.60 -11.53
C LEU A 4 -11.94 -4.61 -12.12
N LEU A 5 -11.54 -5.73 -12.73
CA LEU A 5 -10.30 -5.81 -13.50
C LEU A 5 -10.64 -5.74 -14.97
N ASN A 6 -9.81 -5.09 -15.77
CA ASN A 6 -9.92 -5.20 -17.22
C ASN A 6 -8.60 -5.64 -17.85
N THR A 7 -8.72 -6.28 -19.01
CA THR A 7 -7.61 -6.79 -19.80
C THR A 7 -7.81 -6.37 -21.25
N TYR A 8 -6.81 -5.69 -21.83
CA TYR A 8 -6.85 -5.33 -23.24
C TYR A 8 -6.74 -6.58 -24.12
N SER A 9 -7.60 -6.67 -25.11
CA SER A 9 -7.62 -7.74 -26.11
C SER A 9 -7.12 -7.28 -27.48
N ALA A 10 -6.67 -6.02 -27.59
CA ALA A 10 -6.19 -5.39 -28.83
C ALA A 10 -4.84 -4.68 -28.63
N PRO A 11 -4.12 -4.34 -29.73
CA PRO A 11 -2.89 -3.56 -29.67
C PRO A 11 -3.07 -2.19 -28.98
N LEU A 12 -2.02 -1.71 -28.31
CA LEU A 12 -2.08 -0.49 -27.51
C LEU A 12 -2.44 0.75 -28.33
N GLU A 13 -2.06 0.79 -29.61
CA GLU A 13 -2.39 1.87 -30.53
C GLU A 13 -3.91 2.01 -30.67
N ARG A 14 -4.61 0.87 -30.81
CA ARG A 14 -6.07 0.83 -30.89
C ARG A 14 -6.72 1.22 -29.57
N ILE A 15 -6.12 0.83 -28.44
CA ILE A 15 -6.58 1.25 -27.12
C ILE A 15 -6.44 2.77 -26.98
N ASP A 16 -5.29 3.34 -27.35
CA ASP A 16 -4.95 4.76 -27.22
C ASP A 16 -5.93 5.67 -27.96
N GLU A 17 -6.42 5.25 -29.12
CA GLU A 17 -7.48 5.95 -29.87
C GLU A 17 -8.78 6.12 -29.06
N LEU A 18 -9.11 5.16 -28.20
CA LEU A 18 -10.36 5.09 -27.45
C LEU A 18 -10.24 5.61 -26.00
N ILE A 19 -9.01 5.82 -25.52
CA ILE A 19 -8.74 6.31 -24.16
C ILE A 19 -9.47 7.63 -23.84
N PRO A 20 -9.57 8.64 -24.73
CA PRO A 20 -10.28 9.88 -24.40
C PRO A 20 -11.75 9.66 -24.02
N GLU A 21 -12.47 8.85 -24.80
CA GLU A 21 -13.88 8.53 -24.55
C GLU A 21 -14.03 7.66 -23.29
N HIS A 22 -13.19 6.63 -23.16
CA HIS A 22 -13.15 5.78 -21.97
C HIS A 22 -12.90 6.60 -20.69
N ARG A 23 -11.95 7.54 -20.72
CA ARG A 23 -11.66 8.42 -19.57
C ARG A 23 -12.83 9.33 -19.23
N ALA A 24 -13.61 9.80 -20.20
CA ALA A 24 -14.80 10.60 -19.95
C ALA A 24 -15.86 9.77 -19.21
N TRP A 25 -16.11 8.54 -19.68
CA TRP A 25 -17.01 7.59 -19.03
C TRP A 25 -16.56 7.24 -17.60
N VAL A 26 -15.28 6.90 -17.41
CA VAL A 26 -14.70 6.62 -16.08
C VAL A 26 -14.88 7.81 -15.13
N LYS A 27 -14.57 9.04 -15.58
CA LYS A 27 -14.73 10.26 -14.77
C LYS A 27 -16.18 10.50 -14.36
N GLY A 28 -17.14 10.21 -15.23
CA GLY A 28 -18.57 10.30 -14.92
C GLY A 28 -18.94 9.41 -13.74
N HIS A 29 -18.46 8.16 -13.73
CA HIS A 29 -18.73 7.21 -12.64
C HIS A 29 -18.02 7.56 -11.32
N PHE A 30 -16.83 8.15 -11.38
CA PHE A 30 -16.19 8.73 -10.19
C PHE A 30 -16.99 9.92 -9.63
N ALA A 31 -17.45 10.83 -10.50
CA ALA A 31 -18.26 11.97 -10.08
C ALA A 31 -19.61 11.55 -9.48
N ALA A 32 -20.18 10.43 -9.94
CA ALA A 32 -21.40 9.85 -9.41
C ALA A 32 -21.20 9.02 -8.12
N GLY A 33 -19.96 8.87 -7.64
CA GLY A 33 -19.65 8.03 -6.48
C GLY A 33 -19.85 6.53 -6.72
N ARG A 34 -19.95 6.09 -7.97
CA ARG A 34 -20.02 4.67 -8.33
C ARG A 34 -18.62 4.05 -8.35
N PHE A 35 -17.64 4.76 -8.91
CA PHE A 35 -16.23 4.38 -8.83
C PHE A 35 -15.57 5.10 -7.67
N LEU A 36 -14.85 4.35 -6.83
CA LEU A 36 -14.26 4.86 -5.58
C LEU A 36 -12.76 5.07 -5.71
N PHE A 37 -12.09 4.12 -6.36
CA PHE A 37 -10.64 4.12 -6.54
C PHE A 37 -10.31 3.30 -7.79
N GLY A 38 -9.23 3.61 -8.51
CA GLY A 38 -8.87 2.86 -9.70
C GLY A 38 -7.66 3.43 -10.43
N GLY A 39 -7.19 2.69 -11.43
CA GLY A 39 -6.01 3.08 -12.17
C GLY A 39 -5.65 2.11 -13.30
N ARG A 40 -4.52 2.40 -13.95
CA ARG A 40 -3.91 1.52 -14.95
C ARG A 40 -3.09 0.42 -14.25
N ARG A 41 -3.06 -0.77 -14.85
CA ARG A 41 -2.16 -1.85 -14.43
C ARG A 41 -0.73 -1.55 -14.91
N ILE A 42 0.27 -2.06 -14.18
CA ILE A 42 1.68 -2.03 -14.56
C ILE A 42 2.17 -3.48 -14.59
N PRO A 43 2.54 -4.03 -15.77
CA PRO A 43 2.60 -3.39 -17.09
C PRO A 43 1.23 -3.00 -17.65
N ARG A 44 1.21 -2.08 -18.62
CA ARG A 44 0.00 -1.48 -19.24
C ARG A 44 -0.78 -2.50 -20.08
N THR A 45 -1.43 -3.44 -19.39
CA THR A 45 -2.21 -4.56 -19.94
C THR A 45 -3.71 -4.41 -19.71
N GLY A 46 -4.09 -3.32 -19.05
CA GLY A 46 -5.45 -3.00 -18.65
C GLY A 46 -5.46 -2.00 -17.50
N GLY A 47 -6.50 -2.07 -16.70
CA GLY A 47 -6.77 -1.23 -15.54
C GLY A 47 -7.56 -1.99 -14.49
N PHE A 48 -7.86 -1.28 -13.41
CA PHE A 48 -8.71 -1.76 -12.35
C PHE A 48 -9.53 -0.62 -11.75
N VAL A 49 -10.68 -0.95 -11.18
CA VAL A 49 -11.56 -0.02 -10.46
C VAL A 49 -12.16 -0.73 -9.26
N VAL A 50 -12.24 -0.08 -8.12
CA VAL A 50 -13.08 -0.44 -6.98
C VAL A 50 -14.39 0.33 -7.12
N ALA A 51 -15.50 -0.40 -7.22
CA ALA A 51 -16.83 0.16 -7.45
C ALA A 51 -17.80 -0.16 -6.31
N ALA A 52 -18.67 0.80 -6.02
CA ALA A 52 -19.77 0.65 -5.09
C ALA A 52 -20.96 -0.07 -5.73
N GLY A 53 -21.67 -0.88 -4.94
CA GLY A 53 -22.83 -1.68 -5.37
C GLY A 53 -22.64 -3.18 -5.13
N ASP A 54 -23.75 -3.90 -5.05
CA ASP A 54 -23.78 -5.34 -4.74
C ASP A 54 -24.55 -6.17 -5.79
N ASP A 55 -25.16 -5.50 -6.77
CA ASP A 55 -25.91 -6.12 -7.86
C ASP A 55 -24.99 -6.41 -9.06
N VAL A 56 -24.82 -7.69 -9.37
CA VAL A 56 -24.00 -8.18 -10.49
C VAL A 56 -24.60 -7.76 -11.84
N ASP A 57 -25.92 -7.81 -11.99
CA ASP A 57 -26.61 -7.48 -13.24
C ASP A 57 -26.59 -5.97 -13.52
N GLU A 58 -26.65 -5.13 -12.47
CA GLU A 58 -26.38 -3.69 -12.59
C GLU A 58 -24.93 -3.43 -13.01
N MET A 59 -23.97 -4.15 -12.42
CA MET A 59 -22.56 -3.99 -12.73
C MET A 59 -22.23 -4.39 -14.17
N ASP A 60 -22.75 -5.53 -14.64
CA ASP A 60 -22.53 -5.99 -16.01
C ASP A 60 -23.11 -5.01 -17.05
N ARG A 61 -24.30 -4.46 -16.77
CA ARG A 61 -24.90 -3.42 -17.62
C ARG A 61 -24.04 -2.16 -17.65
N LEU A 62 -23.54 -1.71 -16.50
CA LEU A 62 -22.65 -0.55 -16.41
C LEU A 62 -21.37 -0.79 -17.22
N LEU A 63 -20.74 -1.95 -17.07
CA LEU A 63 -19.50 -2.29 -17.78
C LEU A 63 -19.68 -2.38 -19.29
N ALA A 64 -20.85 -2.83 -19.76
CA ALA A 64 -21.18 -2.88 -21.18
C ALA A 64 -21.23 -1.49 -21.85
N GLU A 65 -21.37 -0.41 -21.08
CA GLU A 65 -21.36 0.97 -21.59
C GLU A 65 -19.94 1.51 -21.87
N ASP A 66 -18.90 0.87 -21.30
CA ASP A 66 -17.51 1.27 -21.50
C ASP A 66 -17.19 1.30 -23.01
N PRO A 67 -16.71 2.44 -23.55
CA PRO A 67 -16.28 2.54 -24.94
C PRO A 67 -15.34 1.42 -25.38
N LEU A 68 -14.43 0.99 -24.51
CA LEU A 68 -13.49 -0.10 -24.82
C LEU A 68 -14.21 -1.45 -24.99
N VAL A 69 -15.30 -1.69 -24.24
CA VAL A 69 -16.13 -2.91 -24.37
C VAL A 69 -16.98 -2.83 -25.63
N ARG A 70 -17.60 -1.68 -25.90
CA ARG A 70 -18.39 -1.46 -27.13
C ARG A 70 -17.57 -1.65 -28.39
N HIS A 71 -16.28 -1.32 -28.35
CA HIS A 71 -15.33 -1.57 -29.43
C HIS A 71 -14.65 -2.95 -29.39
N GLN A 72 -15.00 -3.81 -28.42
CA GLN A 72 -14.49 -5.17 -28.27
C GLN A 72 -12.96 -5.25 -28.11
N VAL A 73 -12.35 -4.24 -27.48
CA VAL A 73 -10.89 -4.15 -27.27
C VAL A 73 -10.48 -4.37 -25.81
N VAL A 74 -11.43 -4.60 -24.92
CA VAL A 74 -11.20 -4.94 -23.52
C VAL A 74 -12.23 -5.97 -23.06
N GLU A 75 -11.81 -6.80 -22.11
CA GLU A 75 -12.69 -7.65 -21.33
C GLU A 75 -12.64 -7.22 -19.87
N TRP A 76 -13.81 -7.14 -19.21
CA TRP A 76 -13.90 -6.90 -17.77
C TRP A 76 -14.11 -8.21 -17.01
N THR A 77 -13.50 -8.29 -15.84
CA THR A 77 -13.69 -9.35 -14.85
C THR A 77 -14.18 -8.70 -13.55
N PRO A 78 -15.50 -8.63 -13.33
CA PRO A 78 -16.05 -8.16 -12.07
C PRO A 78 -15.88 -9.23 -10.99
N ILE A 79 -15.38 -8.82 -9.82
CA ILE A 79 -15.21 -9.67 -8.65
C ILE A 79 -16.01 -9.04 -7.52
N HIS A 80 -17.09 -9.69 -7.10
CA HIS A 80 -17.84 -9.28 -5.91
C HIS A 80 -16.98 -9.58 -4.68
N VAL A 81 -16.75 -8.56 -3.85
CA VAL A 81 -15.99 -8.67 -2.61
C VAL A 81 -16.73 -8.08 -1.41
N GLU A 82 -16.31 -8.51 -0.23
CA GLU A 82 -16.66 -7.92 1.07
C GLU A 82 -15.40 -7.28 1.67
N ALA A 83 -15.38 -5.95 1.81
CA ALA A 83 -14.23 -5.27 2.42
C ALA A 83 -14.31 -5.35 3.95
N GLN A 84 -13.50 -6.22 4.55
CA GLN A 84 -13.52 -6.49 5.98
C GLN A 84 -12.65 -5.52 6.80
N PHE A 85 -11.45 -5.20 6.31
CA PHE A 85 -10.46 -4.41 7.07
C PHE A 85 -9.87 -3.25 6.27
N THR A 86 -9.52 -2.17 6.96
CA THR A 86 -8.77 -1.01 6.46
C THR A 86 -7.82 -0.50 7.53
N ASN A 87 -6.72 0.15 7.15
CA ASN A 87 -5.84 0.87 8.08
C ASN A 87 -6.16 2.38 8.16
N SER A 88 -7.24 2.83 7.51
CA SER A 88 -7.63 4.24 7.43
C SER A 88 -9.10 4.42 7.79
N ASP A 89 -9.34 5.32 8.74
CA ASP A 89 -10.69 5.72 9.14
C ASP A 89 -11.42 6.51 8.04
N GLU A 90 -10.69 7.31 7.25
CA GLU A 90 -11.23 8.00 6.09
C GLU A 90 -11.78 7.00 5.07
N LEU A 91 -10.99 5.97 4.76
CA LEU A 91 -11.42 4.91 3.86
C LEU A 91 -12.58 4.13 4.48
N ARG A 92 -12.53 3.80 5.78
CA ARG A 92 -13.66 3.14 6.48
C ARG A 92 -14.96 3.91 6.29
N ARG A 93 -14.93 5.23 6.52
CA ARG A 93 -16.12 6.10 6.38
C ARG A 93 -16.62 6.12 4.94
N LEU A 94 -15.74 6.13 3.96
CA LEU A 94 -16.11 6.04 2.54
C LEU A 94 -16.80 4.70 2.25
N LEU A 95 -16.17 3.58 2.59
CA LEU A 95 -16.68 2.24 2.29
C LEU A 95 -18.04 1.99 2.96
N THR A 96 -18.17 2.35 4.23
CA THR A 96 -19.44 2.21 4.97
C THR A 96 -20.58 3.00 4.33
N ARG A 97 -20.31 4.22 3.81
CA ARG A 97 -21.33 5.02 3.09
C ARG A 97 -21.82 4.32 1.82
N HIS A 98 -20.99 3.47 1.23
CA HIS A 98 -21.27 2.72 0.01
C HIS A 98 -21.68 1.27 0.27
N GLY A 99 -22.15 0.95 1.49
CA GLY A 99 -22.71 -0.37 1.82
C GLY A 99 -21.67 -1.45 2.13
N ALA A 100 -20.38 -1.09 2.22
CA ALA A 100 -19.30 -2.00 2.59
C ALA A 100 -18.82 -1.67 4.03
N PRO A 101 -19.46 -2.21 5.08
CA PRO A 101 -19.01 -2.00 6.45
C PRO A 101 -17.63 -2.64 6.64
N THR A 102 -16.66 -1.82 7.04
CA THR A 102 -15.25 -2.22 7.21
C THR A 102 -14.79 -1.87 8.62
N GLU A 103 -13.87 -2.65 9.18
CA GLU A 103 -13.21 -2.38 10.46
C GLU A 103 -11.86 -1.67 10.24
N THR A 104 -11.58 -0.63 11.03
CA THR A 104 -10.22 -0.04 11.04
C THR A 104 -9.33 -0.88 11.94
N VAL A 105 -8.23 -1.39 11.39
CA VAL A 105 -7.18 -2.07 12.14
C VAL A 105 -5.98 -1.13 12.27
N THR A 106 -5.72 -0.68 13.48
CA THR A 106 -4.49 0.04 13.84
C THR A 106 -3.38 -0.95 14.15
N ALA A 107 -2.15 -0.63 13.76
CA ALA A 107 -0.99 -1.35 14.29
C ALA A 107 -1.02 -1.23 15.84
N PRO A 108 -0.64 -2.29 16.58
CA PRO A 108 -0.49 -2.16 18.02
C PRO A 108 0.47 -1.00 18.30
N GLU A 109 0.12 -0.14 19.26
CA GLU A 109 1.07 0.86 19.73
C GLU A 109 2.34 0.12 20.20
N PRO A 110 3.54 0.56 19.76
CA PRO A 110 4.76 0.03 20.34
C PRO A 110 4.70 0.25 21.86
N PRO A 111 5.27 -0.66 22.66
CA PRO A 111 5.23 -0.53 24.11
C PRO A 111 5.81 0.83 24.53
N ALA A 112 5.12 1.51 25.45
CA ALA A 112 5.52 2.84 25.95
C ALA A 112 6.95 2.87 26.49
N GLU A 113 7.39 1.74 27.04
CA GLU A 113 8.77 1.46 27.41
C GLU A 113 9.13 0.06 26.92
N TYR A 114 10.21 -0.04 26.15
CA TYR A 114 10.88 -1.33 26.02
C TYR A 114 11.51 -1.68 27.37
N PRO A 115 11.37 -2.92 27.87
CA PRO A 115 12.01 -3.31 29.11
C PRO A 115 13.50 -2.96 29.03
N ALA A 116 14.04 -2.37 30.12
CA ALA A 116 15.46 -2.09 30.22
C ALA A 116 16.22 -3.35 29.80
N ALA A 117 17.10 -3.22 28.81
CA ALA A 117 17.83 -4.35 28.29
C ALA A 117 18.55 -5.04 29.45
N ASP A 118 18.19 -6.28 29.76
CA ASP A 118 19.06 -7.15 30.54
C ASP A 118 20.42 -7.12 29.84
N ALA A 119 21.52 -7.04 30.59
CA ALA A 119 22.88 -6.97 30.05
C ALA A 119 23.31 -8.21 29.22
N SER A 120 22.36 -9.09 28.91
CA SER A 120 22.54 -10.25 28.05
C SER A 120 22.56 -9.82 26.58
N PRO A 121 23.49 -10.35 25.78
CA PRO A 121 23.51 -10.10 24.35
C PRO A 121 22.16 -10.47 23.73
N THR A 122 21.66 -9.60 22.86
CA THR A 122 20.32 -9.73 22.29
C THR A 122 20.40 -9.92 20.78
N THR A 123 19.52 -10.76 20.26
CA THR A 123 19.34 -10.92 18.81
C THR A 123 18.43 -9.82 18.27
N VAL A 124 18.89 -9.13 17.24
CA VAL A 124 18.10 -8.19 16.44
C VAL A 124 18.19 -8.57 14.98
N HIS A 125 17.16 -8.26 14.22
CA HIS A 125 17.18 -8.44 12.76
C HIS A 125 17.63 -7.14 12.12
N PHE A 126 18.84 -7.10 11.56
CA PHE A 126 19.39 -5.93 10.89
C PHE A 126 19.61 -6.25 9.41
N VAL A 127 18.96 -5.49 8.52
CA VAL A 127 19.05 -5.73 7.06
C VAL A 127 18.75 -7.20 6.72
N ASP A 128 17.64 -7.71 7.24
CA ASP A 128 17.18 -9.11 7.11
C ASP A 128 18.13 -10.19 7.67
N GLN A 129 19.18 -9.80 8.41
CA GLN A 129 20.10 -10.72 9.07
C GLN A 129 19.90 -10.72 10.59
N ALA A 130 19.80 -11.91 11.18
CA ALA A 130 19.82 -12.04 12.64
C ALA A 130 21.25 -11.82 13.15
N ILE A 131 21.47 -10.76 13.91
CA ILE A 131 22.75 -10.42 14.51
C ILE A 131 22.64 -10.37 16.02
N THR A 132 23.70 -10.77 16.70
CA THR A 132 23.80 -10.64 18.16
C THR A 132 24.54 -9.35 18.49
N ILE A 133 23.86 -8.48 19.22
CA ILE A 133 24.37 -7.18 19.66
C ILE A 133 24.50 -7.15 21.19
N GLU A 134 25.42 -6.32 21.67
CA GLU A 134 25.48 -6.00 23.10
C GLU A 134 24.22 -5.25 23.51
N ALA A 135 23.71 -5.58 24.69
CA ALA A 135 22.56 -4.90 25.27
C ALA A 135 22.84 -3.40 25.38
N GLY A 136 21.88 -2.59 24.91
CA GLY A 136 21.94 -1.15 25.05
C GLY A 136 22.76 -0.41 23.99
N ILE A 137 23.28 -1.06 22.94
CA ILE A 137 23.82 -0.35 21.77
C ILE A 137 22.77 0.62 21.20
N THR A 138 23.20 1.78 20.75
CA THR A 138 22.37 2.78 20.08
C THR A 138 22.22 2.48 18.59
N LEU A 139 21.22 3.08 17.94
CA LEU A 139 21.09 2.97 16.49
C LEU A 139 22.30 3.54 15.73
N ALA A 140 22.92 4.60 16.26
CA ALA A 140 24.14 5.18 15.70
C ALA A 140 25.32 4.20 15.75
N GLU A 141 25.58 3.60 16.92
CA GLU A 141 26.66 2.61 17.08
C GLU A 141 26.40 1.36 16.23
N LEU A 142 25.14 0.94 16.08
CA LEU A 142 24.76 -0.14 15.19
C LEU A 142 25.04 0.21 13.73
N ALA A 143 24.65 1.41 13.27
CA ALA A 143 24.89 1.88 11.91
C ALA A 143 26.38 1.95 11.59
N ASP A 144 27.18 2.49 12.50
CA ASP A 144 28.64 2.59 12.36
C ASP A 144 29.30 1.23 12.26
N ARG A 145 28.86 0.26 13.09
CA ARG A 145 29.37 -1.11 13.07
C ARG A 145 29.20 -1.80 11.70
N PHE A 146 28.12 -1.50 11.00
CA PHE A 146 27.83 -2.08 9.68
C PHE A 146 28.22 -1.16 8.52
N GLY A 147 28.87 -0.02 8.79
CA GLY A 147 29.38 0.89 7.77
C GLY A 147 28.27 1.49 6.90
N LEU A 148 27.10 1.76 7.46
CA LEU A 148 26.00 2.33 6.71
C LEU A 148 26.34 3.75 6.21
N PRO A 149 26.04 4.09 4.94
CA PRO A 149 26.23 5.44 4.44
C PRO A 149 25.22 6.38 5.11
N TRP A 150 25.69 7.17 6.07
CA TRP A 150 24.87 8.03 6.94
C TRP A 150 23.92 8.96 6.18
N GLU A 151 24.36 9.52 5.05
CA GLU A 151 23.58 10.48 4.25
C GLU A 151 22.51 9.80 3.39
N GLU A 152 22.72 8.53 3.04
CA GLU A 152 21.86 7.75 2.13
C GLU A 152 20.96 6.74 2.88
N SER A 153 21.06 6.68 4.21
CA SER A 153 20.37 5.68 5.02
C SER A 153 19.33 6.32 5.94
N SER A 154 18.17 5.67 6.00
CA SER A 154 17.19 5.85 7.06
C SER A 154 17.01 4.51 7.79
N LEU A 155 16.82 4.57 9.11
CA LEU A 155 16.61 3.38 9.94
C LEU A 155 15.16 3.31 10.35
N GLU A 156 14.57 2.14 10.13
CA GLU A 156 13.25 1.79 10.57
C GLU A 156 13.35 0.75 11.69
N VAL A 157 12.79 1.03 12.86
CA VAL A 157 12.71 0.09 13.98
C VAL A 157 11.26 -0.33 14.14
N ASP A 158 10.98 -1.62 13.99
CA ASP A 158 9.63 -2.21 14.09
C ASP A 158 8.57 -1.42 13.29
N ARG A 159 8.90 -1.08 12.04
CA ARG A 159 8.05 -0.33 11.10
C ARG A 159 7.87 1.15 11.39
N ARG A 160 8.67 1.72 12.28
CA ARG A 160 8.75 3.16 12.53
C ARG A 160 10.10 3.70 12.05
N VAL A 161 10.06 4.63 11.11
CA VAL A 161 11.25 5.43 10.75
C VAL A 161 11.67 6.24 11.97
N VAL A 162 12.91 6.05 12.41
CA VAL A 162 13.49 6.79 13.55
C VAL A 162 14.22 8.01 13.00
N PRO A 163 13.84 9.25 13.41
CA PRO A 163 14.53 10.46 13.02
C PRO A 163 16.02 10.40 13.34
N ARG A 164 16.85 10.95 12.45
CA ARG A 164 18.31 10.79 12.53
C ARG A 164 18.88 11.40 13.81
N GLU A 165 18.31 12.50 14.27
CA GLU A 165 18.64 13.17 15.53
C GLU A 165 18.43 12.29 16.77
N GLU A 166 17.59 11.25 16.67
CA GLU A 166 17.32 10.31 17.76
C GLU A 166 18.30 9.14 17.77
N TRP A 167 19.10 8.90 16.71
CA TRP A 167 19.89 7.66 16.58
C TRP A 167 20.94 7.47 17.67
N SER A 168 21.55 8.56 18.14
CA SER A 168 22.55 8.52 19.21
C SER A 168 21.95 8.36 20.60
N ALA A 169 20.64 8.59 20.76
CA ALA A 169 19.92 8.46 22.02
C ALA A 169 19.08 7.18 22.09
N GLN A 170 18.57 6.72 20.94
CA GLN A 170 17.71 5.57 20.81
C GLN A 170 18.53 4.29 20.91
N ARG A 171 18.32 3.55 22.00
CA ARG A 171 18.84 2.18 22.15
C ARG A 171 18.04 1.23 21.26
N VAL A 172 18.75 0.26 20.68
CA VAL A 172 18.13 -0.79 19.87
C VAL A 172 17.31 -1.68 20.81
N PRO A 173 15.99 -1.78 20.62
CA PRO A 173 15.16 -2.59 21.50
C PRO A 173 15.46 -4.08 21.38
N VAL A 174 15.17 -4.80 22.45
CA VAL A 174 15.38 -6.25 22.48
C VAL A 174 14.46 -6.94 21.50
N GLY A 175 15.02 -7.74 20.57
CA GLY A 175 14.23 -8.45 19.56
C GLY A 175 13.69 -7.58 18.42
N ALA A 176 14.07 -6.30 18.35
CA ALA A 176 13.59 -5.40 17.31
C ALA A 176 14.02 -5.83 15.90
N GLN A 177 13.18 -5.49 14.92
CA GLN A 177 13.54 -5.49 13.51
C GLN A 177 14.03 -4.09 13.12
N VAL A 178 15.30 -4.00 12.73
CA VAL A 178 15.94 -2.78 12.24
C VAL A 178 16.19 -2.91 10.74
N THR A 179 15.44 -2.15 9.96
CA THR A 179 15.56 -2.15 8.49
C THR A 179 16.27 -0.88 8.04
N VAL A 180 17.19 -1.04 7.07
CA VAL A 180 17.81 0.10 6.39
C VAL A 180 17.00 0.43 5.16
N VAL A 181 16.39 1.60 5.15
CA VAL A 181 15.71 2.15 3.99
C VAL A 181 16.69 3.06 3.28
N LYS A 182 17.04 2.73 2.03
CA LYS A 182 17.84 3.62 1.20
C LYS A 182 17.01 4.86 0.89
N LEU A 183 17.49 6.02 1.31
CA LEU A 183 16.94 7.29 0.87
C LEU A 183 17.30 7.43 -0.61
N ALA A 184 16.29 7.41 -1.48
CA ALA A 184 16.52 7.74 -2.88
C ALA A 184 17.04 9.19 -2.95
N PRO A 185 18.06 9.49 -3.78
CA PRO A 185 18.43 10.88 -4.03
C PRO A 185 17.26 11.56 -4.74
N GLY A 186 16.45 12.32 -3.98
CA GLY A 186 15.23 12.96 -4.50
C GLY A 186 14.14 13.28 -3.49
N GLY A 187 14.19 12.74 -2.26
CA GLY A 187 13.17 12.96 -1.24
C GLY A 187 12.11 11.88 -1.20
#